data_AF-A0A1A8QKZ9-F1
#
_entry.id   AF-A0A1A8QKZ9-F1
#
_cell.length_a   1.000
_cell.length_b   1.000
_cell.length_c   1.000
_cell.angle_alpha   90.00
_cell.angle_beta   90.00
_cell.angle_gamma   90.00
#
_symmetry.space_group_name_H-M   'P 1'
#
loop_
_entity.id
_entity.type
_entity.pdbx_description
1 polymer ?
#
loop_
_entity_poly.entity_id
_entity_poly.type
_entity_poly.pdbx_seq_one_letter_code
_entity_poly.pdbx_strand_id
1 'polypeptide(L)'
;GKLYRGEETRYDVQIIHTYRNRYRLEHREFLWVQNVCDCPKLEEGKQYILMVRRHINYEHTLNRILMEEESYVVPYRPREDELLR
;
A
#
# COMPACT_ATOMS: atom_id res chain seq x y z
N GLY A 1 -15.44 -9.53 -14.48
CA GLY A 1 -14.35 -9.34 -15.46
C GLY A 1 -13.23 -8.59 -14.79
N LYS A 2 -11.97 -8.98 -15.00
CA LYS A 2 -10.82 -8.29 -14.37
C LYS A 2 -10.76 -6.86 -14.91
N LEU A 3 -10.94 -5.88 -14.03
CA LEU A 3 -10.89 -4.47 -14.36
C LEU A 3 -9.42 -4.05 -14.41
N TYR A 4 -8.73 -4.33 -15.53
CA TYR A 4 -7.41 -3.75 -15.77
C TYR A 4 -7.61 -2.35 -16.37
N ARG A 5 -7.49 -1.30 -15.56
CA ARG A 5 -7.37 0.07 -16.07
C ARG A 5 -5.89 0.42 -16.18
N GLY A 6 -5.51 0.85 -17.39
CA GLY A 6 -4.13 1.03 -17.86
C GLY A 6 -3.39 2.23 -17.27
N GLU A 7 -3.85 2.78 -16.16
CA GLU A 7 -3.16 3.83 -15.41
C GLU A 7 -3.21 3.48 -13.93
N GLU A 8 -2.04 3.30 -13.32
CA GLU A 8 -1.86 3.08 -11.89
C GLU A 8 -0.83 4.10 -11.40
N THR A 9 -1.04 4.66 -10.22
CA THR A 9 0.01 5.43 -9.54
C THR A 9 0.87 4.47 -8.73
N ARG A 10 2.18 4.50 -8.97
CA ARG A 10 3.16 3.74 -8.18
C ARG A 10 3.89 4.69 -7.24
N TYR A 11 3.81 4.44 -5.95
CA TYR A 11 4.60 5.10 -4.93
C TYR A 11 5.82 4.25 -4.58
N ASP A 12 6.96 4.90 -4.48
CA ASP A 12 8.18 4.34 -3.90
C ASP A 12 8.14 4.61 -2.39
N VAL A 13 8.06 3.56 -1.59
CA VAL A 13 7.83 3.68 -0.16
C VAL A 13 8.94 3.03 0.64
N GLN A 14 9.26 3.65 1.78
CA GLN A 14 10.14 3.09 2.78
C GLN A 14 9.30 2.44 3.89
N ILE A 15 9.57 1.18 4.20
CA ILE A 15 8.91 0.47 5.30
C ILE A 15 9.62 0.83 6.61
N ILE A 16 8.94 1.61 7.45
CA ILE A 16 9.44 2.05 8.76
C ILE A 16 9.14 1.01 9.83
N HIS A 17 7.90 0.51 9.87
CA HIS A 17 7.44 -0.48 10.84
C HIS A 17 6.42 -1.44 10.21
N THR A 18 6.25 -2.61 10.81
CA THR A 18 5.29 -3.63 10.35
C THR A 18 4.54 -4.20 11.54
N TYR A 19 3.26 -3.86 11.67
CA TYR A 19 2.41 -4.38 12.76
C TYR A 19 1.91 -5.80 12.49
N ARG A 20 1.52 -6.09 11.24
CA ARG A 20 1.04 -7.41 10.81
C ARG A 20 1.50 -7.70 9.40
N ASN A 21 1.99 -8.92 9.18
CA ASN A 21 2.46 -9.32 7.86
C ASN A 21 2.28 -10.81 7.59
N ARG A 22 2.10 -11.17 6.32
CA ARG A 22 1.94 -12.56 5.85
C ARG A 22 3.05 -12.99 4.89
N TYR A 23 3.93 -12.09 4.49
CA TYR A 23 5.05 -12.36 3.58
C TYR A 23 6.22 -11.44 3.91
N ARG A 24 7.44 -11.74 3.48
CA ARG A 24 8.58 -10.85 3.77
C ARG A 24 8.41 -9.52 3.03
N LEU A 25 8.53 -8.41 3.76
CA LEU A 25 8.65 -7.07 3.20
C LEU A 25 10.12 -6.65 3.24
N GLU A 26 10.54 -5.95 2.21
CA GLU A 26 11.84 -5.31 2.15
C GLU A 26 11.76 -3.88 2.69
N HIS A 27 12.92 -3.27 2.94
CA HIS A 27 12.97 -1.91 3.48
C HIS A 27 12.41 -0.86 2.50
N ARG A 28 12.51 -1.13 1.20
CA ARG A 28 11.96 -0.31 0.12
C ARG A 28 11.02 -1.16 -0.72
N GLU A 29 9.81 -0.70 -0.89
CA GLU A 29 8.73 -1.42 -1.58
C GLU A 29 8.05 -0.52 -2.61
N PHE A 30 7.29 -1.14 -3.51
CA PHE A 30 6.45 -0.42 -4.46
C PHE A 30 4.97 -0.62 -4.13
N LEU A 31 4.32 0.47 -3.75
CA LEU A 31 2.88 0.51 -3.53
C LEU A 31 2.18 0.95 -4.82
N TRP A 32 1.27 0.13 -5.31
CA TRP A 32 0.48 0.41 -6.49
C TRP A 32 -0.92 0.85 -6.05
N VAL A 33 -1.40 1.95 -6.62
CA VAL A 33 -2.74 2.49 -6.36
C VAL A 33 -3.52 2.43 -7.65
N GLN A 34 -4.72 1.87 -7.60
CA GLN A 34 -5.61 1.85 -8.75
C GLN A 34 -6.10 3.28 -9.04
N ASN A 35 -5.97 3.79 -10.26
CA ASN A 35 -6.48 5.14 -10.61
C ASN A 35 -8.00 5.17 -10.83
N VAL A 36 -8.71 4.18 -10.31
CA VAL A 36 -10.09 3.84 -10.67
C VAL A 36 -11.05 4.06 -9.51
N CYS A 37 -10.49 4.22 -8.32
CA CYS A 37 -11.15 4.47 -7.05
C CYS A 37 -10.89 5.90 -6.61
N ASP A 38 -11.74 6.41 -5.72
CA ASP A 38 -11.47 7.61 -4.90
C ASP A 38 -10.48 7.28 -3.78
N CYS A 39 -9.40 6.58 -4.12
CA CYS A 39 -8.40 6.12 -3.17
C CYS A 39 -7.69 7.30 -2.49
N PRO A 40 -7.35 7.18 -1.19
CA PRO A 40 -6.61 8.22 -0.49
C PRO A 40 -5.32 8.59 -1.22
N LYS A 41 -5.12 9.89 -1.48
CA LYS A 41 -3.88 10.38 -2.09
C LYS A 41 -2.77 10.41 -1.04
N LEU A 42 -1.63 9.81 -1.38
CA LEU A 42 -0.44 9.86 -0.54
C LEU A 42 0.44 11.04 -0.99
N GLU A 43 0.80 11.88 -0.04
CA GLU A 43 1.76 12.97 -0.27
C GLU A 43 3.20 12.47 -0.08
N GLU A 44 4.09 12.87 -0.98
CA GLU A 44 5.52 12.59 -0.86
C GLU A 44 6.10 13.18 0.44
N GLY A 45 7.01 12.44 1.09
CA GLY A 45 7.65 12.86 2.33
C GLY A 45 6.76 12.79 3.59
N LYS A 46 5.48 12.40 3.45
CA LYS A 46 4.60 12.13 4.59
C LYS A 46 4.61 10.65 4.96
N GLN A 47 4.31 10.36 6.21
CA GLN A 47 4.25 9.01 6.76
C GLN A 47 2.80 8.60 6.99
N TYR A 48 2.50 7.33 6.73
CA TYR A 48 1.14 6.77 6.82
C TYR A 48 1.16 5.38 7.46
N ILE A 49 0.04 5.04 8.09
CA ILE A 49 -0.27 3.67 8.50
C ILE A 49 -1.21 3.10 7.46
N LEU A 50 -0.83 1.95 6.90
CA LEU A 50 -1.52 1.31 5.79
C LEU A 50 -1.90 -0.13 6.16
N MET A 51 -3.14 -0.53 5.84
CA MET A 51 -3.50 -1.94 5.75
C MET A 51 -3.87 -2.24 4.30
N VAL A 52 -2.92 -2.86 3.61
CA VAL A 52 -2.98 -3.13 2.17
C VAL A 52 -2.77 -4.61 1.89
N ARG A 53 -3.11 -5.04 0.68
CA ARG A 53 -3.08 -6.45 0.29
C ARG A 53 -1.98 -6.72 -0.74
N ARG A 54 -1.46 -7.94 -0.71
CA ARG A 54 -0.62 -8.45 -1.78
C ARG A 54 -1.49 -8.94 -2.92
N HIS A 55 -1.36 -8.31 -4.08
CA HIS A 55 -1.92 -8.82 -5.31
C HIS A 55 -0.94 -9.79 -5.97
N ILE A 56 -1.34 -11.06 -6.07
CA ILE A 56 -0.55 -12.10 -6.74
C ILE A 56 -0.86 -12.03 -8.24
N ASN A 57 0.17 -11.77 -9.05
CA ASN A 57 0.00 -11.77 -10.49
C ASN A 57 0.23 -13.19 -11.04
N TYR A 58 -0.81 -13.77 -11.64
CA TYR A 58 -0.78 -15.11 -12.23
C TYR A 58 -0.43 -15.11 -13.72
N GLU A 59 -0.25 -13.93 -14.32
CA GLU A 59 0.14 -13.69 -15.72
C GLU A 59 1.65 -13.44 -15.85
N HIS A 60 2.44 -13.98 -14.91
CA HIS A 60 3.92 -13.94 -14.86
C HIS A 60 4.57 -12.56 -14.71
N THR A 61 3.84 -11.52 -14.28
CA THR A 61 4.49 -10.27 -13.83
C THR A 61 4.84 -10.33 -12.34
N LEU A 62 5.57 -9.33 -11.85
CA LEU A 62 5.88 -9.22 -10.42
C LEU A 62 4.60 -9.08 -9.57
N ASN A 63 4.62 -9.69 -8.38
CA ASN A 63 3.60 -9.50 -7.34
C ASN A 63 3.64 -8.05 -6.86
N ARG A 64 2.48 -7.52 -6.46
CA ARG A 64 2.33 -6.10 -6.10
C ARG A 64 1.77 -5.94 -4.70
N ILE A 65 2.18 -4.89 -4.01
CA ILE A 65 1.45 -4.36 -2.87
C ILE A 65 0.43 -3.38 -3.43
N LEU A 66 -0.85 -3.63 -3.18
CA LEU A 66 -1.95 -2.92 -3.82
C LEU A 66 -2.79 -2.17 -2.78
N MET A 67 -3.00 -0.88 -3.05
CA MET A 67 -3.98 -0.05 -2.37
C MET A 67 -5.25 0.00 -3.22
N GLU A 68 -6.32 -0.50 -2.64
CA GLU A 68 -7.68 -0.50 -3.18
C GLU A 68 -8.55 0.48 -2.38
N GLU A 69 -9.75 0.79 -2.88
CA GLU A 69 -10.69 1.74 -2.27
C GLU A 69 -10.97 1.47 -0.78
N GLU A 70 -11.12 0.19 -0.42
CA GLU A 70 -11.41 -0.29 0.95
C GLU A 70 -10.16 -0.39 1.84
N SER A 71 -8.98 0.06 1.38
CA SER A 71 -7.75 -0.01 2.17
C SER A 71 -7.77 0.98 3.31
N TYR A 72 -7.34 0.55 4.50
CA TYR A 72 -7.16 1.47 5.61
C TYR A 72 -5.90 2.31 5.39
N VAL A 73 -6.06 3.64 5.36
CA VAL A 73 -5.00 4.61 5.17
C VAL A 73 -5.22 5.79 6.10
N VAL A 74 -4.27 6.05 7.00
CA VAL A 74 -4.29 7.23 7.86
C VAL A 74 -2.89 7.84 7.97
N PRO A 75 -2.77 9.18 8.12
CA PRO A 75 -1.49 9.80 8.44
C PRO A 75 -0.90 9.22 9.72
N TYR A 76 0.41 8.96 9.72
CA TYR A 76 1.11 8.49 10.90
C TYR A 76 1.13 9.56 11.99
N ARG A 77 0.76 9.18 13.21
CA ARG A 77 0.86 10.00 14.41
C ARG A 77 1.54 9.21 15.53
N PRO A 78 2.64 9.71 16.13
CA PRO A 78 3.41 8.96 17.12
C PRO A 78 2.58 8.43 18.30
N ARG A 79 1.59 9.20 18.77
CA ARG A 79 0.74 8.80 19.89
C ARG A 79 -0.21 7.65 19.55
N GLU A 80 -0.68 7.58 18.31
CA GLU A 80 -1.61 6.53 17.85
C GLU A 80 -0.84 5.24 17.51
N ASP A 81 0.44 5.34 17.12
CA ASP A 81 1.36 4.21 16.90
C ASP A 81 1.47 3.29 18.11
N GLU A 82 1.56 3.86 19.31
CA GLU A 82 1.69 3.10 20.56
C GLU A 82 0.48 2.19 20.82
N LEU A 83 -0.69 2.53 20.28
CA LEU A 83 -1.91 1.74 20.43
C LEU A 83 -2.00 0.55 19.46
N LEU A 84 -1.13 0.51 18.44
CA LEU A 84 -1.16 -0.48 17.36
C LEU A 84 -0.09 -1.57 17.51
N ARG A 85 0.82 -1.44 18.49
CA ARG A 85 1.83 -2.44 18.84
C ARG A 85 1.23 -3.55 19.70
#